data_AF-A0A7J6V0P7-F1
#
_entry.id   AF-A0A7J6V0P7-F1
#
_cell.length_a   1.000
_cell.length_b   1.000
_cell.length_c   1.000
_cell.angle_alpha   90.00
_cell.angle_beta   90.00
_cell.angle_gamma   90.00
#
_symmetry.space_group_name_H-M   'P 1'
#
loop_
_entity.id
_entity.type
_entity.pdbx_description
1 polymer ?
#
loop_
_entity_poly.entity_id
_entity_poly.type
_entity_poly.pdbx_seq_one_letter_code
_entity_poly.pdbx_strand_id
1 'polypeptide(L)'
;MFGFLCSRVKNKLNKGLFCFNGESIKSLYFLQNPYHNRFISNNPTNQKSFTINYLINSCGLSEGKAISASKKVQLKNSVNPDSVLTLLKNYGFPKTYVSTIIEKHPTLLLSNADKILKPKLSFFCSLGISGPDLAKLLSWRPTTMRRSLGKHFLPAVNFLNGIVHTDDDLLRAITRSNFSVFHHPEKRLTPALKF
;
A
#
# COMPACT_ATOMS: atom_id res chain seq x y z
N MET A 1 -21.41 9.36 13.18
CA MET A 1 -21.63 7.96 13.61
C MET A 1 -20.41 7.11 13.20
N PHE A 2 -19.29 7.23 13.90
CA PHE A 2 -18.06 6.47 13.62
C PHE A 2 -17.50 5.97 14.95
N GLY A 3 -17.71 4.70 15.30
CA GLY A 3 -17.34 4.25 16.65
C GLY A 3 -17.09 2.76 16.89
N PHE A 4 -17.44 1.87 15.96
CA PHE A 4 -17.38 0.44 16.25
C PHE A 4 -16.57 -0.33 15.21
N LEU A 5 -15.24 -0.31 15.37
CA LEU A 5 -14.45 -1.47 14.97
C LEU A 5 -14.98 -2.70 15.73
N CYS A 6 -15.11 -3.83 15.05
CA CYS A 6 -15.53 -5.10 15.66
C CYS A 6 -14.60 -5.48 16.82
N SER A 7 -15.14 -6.05 17.90
CA SER A 7 -14.40 -6.46 19.10
C SER A 7 -13.22 -7.39 18.76
N ARG A 8 -13.35 -8.24 17.73
CA ARG A 8 -12.28 -9.12 17.26
C ARG A 8 -11.08 -8.34 16.68
N VAL A 9 -11.33 -7.35 15.82
CA VAL A 9 -10.28 -6.50 15.24
C VAL A 9 -9.68 -5.57 16.30
N LYS A 10 -10.51 -4.97 17.16
CA LYS A 10 -10.05 -4.15 18.31
C LYS A 10 -9.17 -4.96 19.27
N ASN A 11 -9.58 -6.17 19.63
CA ASN A 11 -8.81 -7.02 20.55
C ASN A 11 -7.47 -7.45 19.94
N LYS A 12 -7.40 -7.71 18.62
CA LYS A 12 -6.13 -8.02 17.96
C LYS A 12 -5.17 -6.82 17.90
N LEU A 13 -5.70 -5.63 17.63
CA LEU A 13 -4.91 -4.40 17.65
C LEU A 13 -4.45 -4.02 19.08
N ASN A 14 -5.29 -4.26 20.09
CA ASN A 14 -5.00 -3.91 21.48
C ASN A 14 -4.12 -4.93 22.22
N LYS A 15 -4.13 -6.21 21.83
CA LYS A 15 -3.35 -7.27 22.52
C LYS A 15 -1.89 -7.38 22.06
N GLY A 16 -1.38 -6.47 21.23
CA GLY A 16 0.03 -6.48 20.81
C GLY A 16 0.47 -7.70 19.99
N LEU A 17 -0.46 -8.59 19.61
CA LEU A 17 -0.20 -9.75 18.73
C LEU A 17 0.20 -9.35 17.31
N PHE A 18 0.10 -8.06 16.98
CA PHE A 18 0.68 -7.45 15.81
C PHE A 18 1.40 -6.19 16.26
N CYS A 19 2.72 -6.15 16.12
CA CYS A 19 3.55 -5.04 16.57
C CYS A 19 3.02 -3.70 16.02
N PHE A 20 2.35 -2.95 16.88
CA PHE A 20 2.00 -1.55 16.67
C PHE A 20 3.00 -0.74 17.48
N ASN A 21 3.85 0.04 16.81
CA ASN A 21 4.76 0.98 17.46
C ASN A 21 4.00 2.18 18.04
N GLY A 22 3.06 1.93 18.96
CA GLY A 22 2.41 2.96 19.79
C GLY A 22 1.48 3.95 19.07
N GLU A 23 1.29 3.88 17.75
CA GLU A 23 0.41 4.81 17.05
C GLU A 23 -1.06 4.41 17.13
N SER A 24 -1.89 5.32 17.68
CA SER A 24 -3.34 5.16 17.76
C SER A 24 -3.96 4.95 16.37
N ILE A 25 -5.05 4.19 16.29
CA ILE A 25 -5.92 4.06 15.09
C ILE A 25 -6.27 5.44 14.50
N LYS A 26 -6.28 6.51 15.33
CA LYS A 26 -6.40 7.91 14.89
C LYS A 26 -5.35 8.33 13.85
N SER A 27 -4.09 7.86 13.91
CA SER A 27 -3.06 8.20 12.92
C SER A 27 -3.34 7.61 11.54
N LEU A 28 -4.00 6.45 11.47
CA LEU A 28 -4.41 5.79 10.21
C LEU A 28 -5.48 6.58 9.45
N TYR A 29 -6.26 7.43 10.14
CA TYR A 29 -7.21 8.35 9.52
C TYR A 29 -6.52 9.54 8.84
N PHE A 30 -5.33 9.93 9.32
CA PHE A 30 -4.56 11.08 8.86
C PHE A 30 -3.56 10.78 7.73
N LEU A 31 -3.49 9.53 7.25
CA LEU A 31 -2.75 9.17 6.04
C LEU A 31 -3.49 9.69 4.79
N GLN A 32 -3.61 11.01 4.72
CA GLN A 32 -3.99 11.77 3.55
C GLN A 32 -2.89 11.61 2.52
N ASN A 33 -3.31 11.54 1.28
CA ASN A 33 -2.62 10.82 0.24
C ASN A 33 -1.91 11.84 -0.66
N PRO A 34 -0.58 12.03 -0.57
CA PRO A 34 0.09 13.17 -1.20
C PRO A 34 0.44 12.93 -2.67
N TYR A 35 -0.25 12.00 -3.36
CA TYR A 35 -0.04 11.76 -4.80
C TYR A 35 -0.57 12.91 -5.70
N HIS A 36 -0.68 14.12 -5.15
CA HIS A 36 -1.00 15.36 -5.86
C HIS A 36 0.13 16.38 -5.69
N ASN A 37 1.35 16.01 -6.07
CA ASN A 37 2.34 17.03 -6.42
C ASN A 37 2.38 17.15 -7.95
N ARG A 38 1.67 18.17 -8.45
CA ARG A 38 1.87 18.74 -9.77
C ARG A 38 3.19 19.50 -9.70
N PHE A 39 4.24 19.02 -10.36
CA PHE A 39 5.52 19.71 -10.40
C PHE A 39 5.61 20.60 -11.63
N ILE A 40 5.84 21.89 -11.38
CA ILE A 40 6.36 22.87 -12.35
C ILE A 40 7.87 22.63 -12.43
N SER A 41 8.39 22.48 -13.65
CA SER A 41 9.76 22.03 -13.95
C SER A 41 10.74 23.19 -14.07
N ASN A 42 11.90 23.08 -13.41
CA ASN A 42 13.14 23.77 -13.80
C ASN A 42 14.13 22.71 -14.33
N ASN A 43 14.62 22.90 -15.56
CA ASN A 43 15.58 22.10 -16.34
C ASN A 43 15.30 20.57 -16.46
N PRO A 44 14.50 20.14 -17.45
CA PRO A 44 13.96 18.78 -17.56
C PRO A 44 14.93 17.69 -18.04
N THR A 45 16.07 18.02 -18.65
CA THR A 45 16.93 17.03 -19.31
C THR A 45 17.81 16.24 -18.32
N ASN A 46 18.52 16.91 -17.42
CA ASN A 46 19.42 16.25 -16.46
C ASN A 46 18.67 15.45 -15.37
N GLN A 47 17.52 15.95 -14.89
CA GLN A 47 16.72 15.24 -13.88
C GLN A 47 16.07 13.97 -14.45
N LYS A 48 15.71 13.99 -15.74
CA LYS A 48 15.17 12.82 -16.43
C LYS A 48 16.23 11.75 -16.61
N SER A 49 17.47 12.13 -16.96
CA SER A 49 18.62 11.22 -17.02
C SER A 49 18.90 10.56 -15.66
N PHE A 50 18.94 11.34 -14.58
CA PHE A 50 19.09 10.80 -13.22
C PHE A 50 17.99 9.80 -12.87
N THR A 51 16.73 10.14 -13.14
CA THR A 51 15.58 9.27 -12.83
C THR A 51 15.66 7.94 -13.58
N ILE A 52 16.00 7.98 -14.87
CA ILE A 52 16.14 6.76 -15.68
C ILE A 52 17.27 5.88 -15.13
N ASN A 53 18.45 6.45 -14.89
CA ASN A 53 19.60 5.72 -14.35
C ASN A 53 19.29 5.11 -12.98
N TYR A 54 18.61 5.84 -12.10
CA TYR A 54 18.19 5.34 -10.80
C TYR A 54 17.21 4.15 -10.92
N LEU A 55 16.22 4.24 -11.82
CA LEU A 55 15.26 3.18 -12.03
C LEU A 55 15.90 1.90 -12.59
N ILE A 56 16.93 2.04 -13.43
CA ILE A 56 17.71 0.90 -13.96
C ILE A 56 18.57 0.29 -12.86
N ASN A 57 19.47 1.10 -12.28
CA ASN A 57 20.54 0.62 -11.41
C ASN A 57 20.03 0.20 -10.02
N SER A 58 19.14 1.00 -9.43
CA SER A 58 18.65 0.79 -8.06
C SER A 58 17.36 -0.03 -8.03
N CYS A 59 16.43 0.21 -8.96
CA CYS A 59 15.15 -0.49 -8.99
C CYS A 59 15.13 -1.74 -9.87
N GLY A 60 16.17 -1.98 -10.68
CA GLY A 60 16.30 -3.19 -11.51
C GLY A 60 15.34 -3.24 -12.70
N LEU A 61 14.91 -2.08 -13.21
CA LEU A 61 14.06 -2.02 -14.40
C LEU A 61 14.93 -2.14 -15.67
N SER A 62 14.37 -2.72 -16.73
CA SER A 62 14.97 -2.60 -18.06
C SER A 62 14.87 -1.17 -18.56
N GLU A 63 15.73 -0.78 -19.49
CA GLU A 63 15.78 0.58 -20.04
C GLU A 63 14.41 1.06 -20.55
N GLY A 64 13.72 0.27 -21.37
CA GLY A 64 12.39 0.64 -21.88
C GLY A 64 11.33 0.84 -20.78
N LYS A 65 11.40 0.05 -19.71
CA LYS A 65 10.51 0.19 -18.54
C LYS A 65 10.88 1.42 -17.72
N ALA A 66 12.17 1.69 -17.51
CA ALA A 66 12.66 2.86 -16.81
C ALA A 66 12.28 4.16 -17.54
N ILE A 67 12.44 4.20 -18.87
CA ILE A 67 11.99 5.33 -19.70
C ILE A 67 10.49 5.55 -19.54
N SER A 68 9.68 4.49 -19.60
CA SER A 68 8.22 4.58 -19.43
C SER A 68 7.82 5.04 -18.03
N ALA A 69 8.49 4.54 -16.98
CA ALA A 69 8.25 4.92 -15.59
C ALA A 69 8.69 6.37 -15.30
N SER A 70 9.79 6.85 -15.88
CA SER A 70 10.28 8.23 -15.74
C SER A 70 9.32 9.28 -16.32
N LYS A 71 8.37 8.88 -17.18
CA LYS A 71 7.28 9.78 -17.63
C LYS A 71 6.29 10.08 -16.50
N LYS A 72 6.21 9.22 -15.48
CA LYS A 72 5.26 9.30 -14.36
C LYS A 72 5.90 9.81 -13.07
N VAL A 73 7.23 9.79 -12.97
CA VAL A 73 7.97 10.26 -11.80
C VAL A 73 9.22 11.02 -12.23
N GLN A 74 9.59 12.07 -11.51
CA GLN A 74 10.90 12.70 -11.62
C GLN A 74 11.53 12.77 -10.23
N LEU A 75 12.72 12.19 -10.10
CA LEU A 75 13.47 12.14 -8.85
C LEU A 75 14.47 13.30 -8.83
N LYS A 76 14.49 14.04 -7.72
CA LYS A 76 15.47 15.12 -7.48
C LYS A 76 16.75 14.62 -6.82
N ASN A 77 16.63 13.56 -6.01
CA ASN A 77 17.70 12.91 -5.28
C ASN A 77 17.29 11.46 -4.97
N SER A 78 18.18 10.70 -4.32
CA SER A 78 17.93 9.31 -3.96
C SER A 78 17.35 9.11 -2.55
N VAL A 79 17.30 10.14 -1.69
CA VAL A 79 16.95 10.00 -0.26
C VAL A 79 15.60 9.33 -0.01
N ASN A 80 14.53 9.84 -0.62
CA ASN A 80 13.19 9.25 -0.48
C ASN A 80 13.09 7.88 -1.20
N PRO A 81 13.54 7.75 -2.46
CA PRO A 81 13.58 6.47 -3.15
C PRO A 81 14.31 5.35 -2.39
N ASP A 82 15.49 5.64 -1.83
CA ASP A 82 16.31 4.68 -1.09
C ASP A 82 15.60 4.24 0.19
N SER A 83 14.96 5.18 0.88
CA SER A 83 14.15 4.89 2.07
C SER A 83 12.98 3.96 1.76
N VAL A 84 12.30 4.18 0.63
CA VAL A 84 11.20 3.31 0.15
C VAL A 84 11.71 1.92 -0.19
N LEU A 85 12.81 1.80 -0.95
CA LEU A 85 13.38 0.51 -1.33
C LEU A 85 13.86 -0.28 -0.09
N THR A 86 14.50 0.40 0.85
CA THR A 86 14.97 -0.20 2.11
C THR A 86 13.80 -0.70 2.94
N LEU A 87 12.73 0.09 3.07
CA LEU A 87 11.53 -0.34 3.77
C LEU A 87 10.91 -1.60 3.14
N LEU A 88 10.75 -1.64 1.81
CA LEU A 88 10.20 -2.81 1.13
C LEU A 88 11.05 -4.08 1.36
N LYS A 89 12.38 -3.94 1.32
CA LYS A 89 13.31 -5.03 1.64
C LYS A 89 13.16 -5.50 3.09
N ASN A 90 13.05 -4.57 4.04
CA ASN A 90 12.87 -4.89 5.47
C ASN A 90 11.55 -5.64 5.74
N TYR A 91 10.54 -5.44 4.91
CA TYR A 91 9.30 -6.22 4.93
C TYR A 91 9.39 -7.58 4.20
N GLY A 92 10.59 -7.98 3.76
CA GLY A 92 10.87 -9.28 3.14
C GLY A 92 10.46 -9.37 1.67
N PHE A 93 10.37 -8.25 0.96
CA PHE A 93 9.92 -8.28 -0.43
C PHE A 93 11.03 -8.75 -1.36
N PRO A 94 10.79 -9.75 -2.22
CA PRO A 94 11.77 -10.15 -3.22
C PRO A 94 12.07 -9.03 -4.21
N LYS A 95 13.31 -8.94 -4.68
CA LYS A 95 13.76 -7.89 -5.63
C LYS A 95 12.86 -7.81 -6.87
N THR A 96 12.42 -8.95 -7.40
CA THR A 96 11.51 -9.05 -8.56
C THR A 96 10.16 -8.37 -8.31
N TYR A 97 9.60 -8.54 -7.11
CA TYR A 97 8.37 -7.87 -6.72
C TYR A 97 8.60 -6.37 -6.54
N VAL A 98 9.70 -5.96 -5.92
CA VAL A 98 10.05 -4.53 -5.79
C VAL A 98 10.12 -3.87 -7.17
N SER A 99 10.85 -4.45 -8.12
CA SER A 99 10.93 -3.94 -9.50
C SER A 99 9.54 -3.84 -10.15
N THR A 100 8.68 -4.86 -9.96
CA THR A 100 7.31 -4.88 -10.49
C THR A 100 6.44 -3.78 -9.88
N ILE A 101 6.57 -3.53 -8.57
CA ILE A 101 5.83 -2.46 -7.87
C ILE A 101 6.27 -1.10 -8.41
N ILE A 102 7.57 -0.86 -8.53
CA ILE A 102 8.11 0.43 -9.00
C ILE A 102 7.78 0.67 -10.48
N GLU A 103 7.83 -0.36 -11.32
CA GLU A 103 7.40 -0.28 -12.72
C GLU A 103 5.95 0.19 -12.84
N LYS A 104 5.06 -0.37 -12.01
CA LYS A 104 3.63 -0.02 -12.04
C LYS A 104 3.35 1.31 -11.33
N HIS A 105 4.02 1.60 -10.22
CA HIS A 105 3.84 2.78 -9.34
C HIS A 105 5.14 3.52 -9.07
N PRO A 106 5.74 4.15 -10.09
CA PRO A 106 7.00 4.86 -9.90
C PRO A 106 6.86 6.05 -8.94
N THR A 107 5.66 6.61 -8.78
CA THR A 107 5.36 7.67 -7.79
C THR A 107 5.47 7.20 -6.33
N LEU A 108 5.51 5.88 -6.08
CA LEU A 108 5.76 5.33 -4.75
C LEU A 108 7.12 5.80 -4.21
N LEU A 109 8.12 5.98 -5.08
CA LEU A 109 9.46 6.47 -4.74
C LEU A 109 9.47 7.90 -4.19
N LEU A 110 8.41 8.68 -4.42
CA LEU A 110 8.25 10.02 -3.85
C LEU A 110 7.56 10.01 -2.48
N SER A 111 7.04 8.86 -2.04
CA SER A 111 6.30 8.75 -0.79
C SER A 111 7.26 8.74 0.39
N ASN A 112 6.86 9.38 1.49
CA ASN A 112 7.58 9.25 2.75
C ASN A 112 7.42 7.80 3.27
N ALA A 113 8.54 7.07 3.35
CA ALA A 113 8.55 5.66 3.73
C ALA A 113 7.95 5.44 5.12
N ASP A 114 8.39 6.18 6.13
CA ASP A 114 7.96 6.01 7.52
C ASP A 114 6.56 6.52 7.79
N LYS A 115 6.19 7.67 7.21
CA LYS A 115 4.90 8.30 7.50
C LYS A 115 3.76 7.71 6.71
N ILE A 116 4.00 7.18 5.50
CA ILE A 116 2.91 6.78 4.59
C ILE A 116 2.94 5.29 4.31
N LEU A 117 4.10 4.77 3.92
CA LEU A 117 4.21 3.41 3.45
C LEU A 117 4.22 2.43 4.63
N LYS A 118 5.03 2.68 5.66
CA LYS A 118 5.18 1.83 6.83
C LYS A 118 3.85 1.54 7.53
N PRO A 119 2.99 2.54 7.87
CA PRO A 119 1.70 2.24 8.51
C PRO A 119 0.78 1.38 7.63
N LYS A 120 0.85 1.53 6.30
CA LYS A 120 0.11 0.68 5.36
C LYS A 120 0.59 -0.76 5.38
N LEU A 121 1.90 -0.96 5.32
CA LEU A 121 2.47 -2.30 5.38
C LEU A 121 2.18 -2.95 6.73
N SER A 122 2.37 -2.22 7.84
CA SER A 122 2.05 -2.70 9.19
C SER A 122 0.57 -3.09 9.33
N PHE A 123 -0.35 -2.32 8.76
CA PHE A 123 -1.77 -2.66 8.77
C PHE A 123 -2.05 -4.01 8.09
N PHE A 124 -1.49 -4.26 6.90
CA PHE A 124 -1.69 -5.55 6.23
C PHE A 124 -1.02 -6.70 6.98
N CYS A 125 0.17 -6.48 7.55
CA CYS A 125 0.79 -7.46 8.43
C CYS A 125 -0.05 -7.75 9.67
N SER A 126 -0.76 -6.74 10.20
CA SER A 126 -1.69 -6.92 11.32
C SER A 126 -2.92 -7.78 11.00
N LEU A 127 -3.18 -8.00 9.71
CA LEU A 127 -4.22 -8.89 9.22
C LEU A 127 -3.68 -10.28 8.87
N GLY A 128 -2.39 -10.55 9.12
CA GLY A 128 -1.72 -11.80 8.76
C GLY A 128 -1.16 -11.84 7.34
N ILE A 129 -1.11 -10.72 6.61
CA ILE A 129 -0.55 -10.67 5.25
C ILE A 129 0.91 -10.19 5.32
N SER A 130 1.86 -11.05 4.97
CA SER A 130 3.30 -10.73 5.06
C SER A 130 4.11 -11.22 3.86
N GLY A 131 5.34 -10.70 3.73
CA GLY A 131 6.33 -11.20 2.77
C GLY A 131 5.82 -11.24 1.32
N PRO A 132 5.94 -12.37 0.61
CA PRO A 132 5.53 -12.49 -0.80
C PRO A 132 4.05 -12.20 -1.06
N ASP A 133 3.15 -12.57 -0.15
CA ASP A 133 1.71 -12.32 -0.32
C ASP A 133 1.39 -10.83 -0.22
N LEU A 134 2.06 -10.13 0.71
CA LEU A 134 1.97 -8.68 0.79
C LEU A 134 2.57 -8.02 -0.45
N ALA A 135 3.71 -8.50 -0.92
CA ALA A 135 4.34 -7.99 -2.14
C ALA A 135 3.44 -8.19 -3.37
N LYS A 136 2.80 -9.35 -3.49
CA LYS A 136 1.81 -9.66 -4.54
C LYS A 136 0.59 -8.74 -4.45
N LEU A 137 0.11 -8.47 -3.24
CA LEU A 137 -0.99 -7.54 -2.98
C LEU A 137 -0.70 -6.15 -3.55
N LEU A 138 0.49 -5.61 -3.27
CA LEU A 138 0.90 -4.29 -3.73
C LEU A 138 1.20 -4.26 -5.24
N SER A 139 1.76 -5.34 -5.79
CA SER A 139 2.06 -5.48 -7.23
C SER A 139 0.81 -5.54 -8.11
N TRP A 140 -0.28 -6.14 -7.63
CA TRP A 140 -1.48 -6.33 -8.45
C TRP A 140 -2.38 -5.11 -8.52
N ARG A 141 -2.43 -4.28 -7.47
CA ARG A 141 -3.45 -3.22 -7.37
C ARG A 141 -2.85 -1.86 -6.93
N PRO A 142 -2.17 -1.15 -7.85
CA PRO A 142 -1.94 0.30 -7.81
C PRO A 142 -2.78 1.17 -6.87
N THR A 143 -4.09 1.13 -7.10
CA THR A 143 -5.06 2.07 -6.57
C THR A 143 -5.31 1.83 -5.11
N THR A 144 -5.08 0.61 -4.64
CA THR A 144 -5.15 0.17 -3.24
C THR A 144 -4.17 1.00 -2.40
N MET A 145 -2.92 1.16 -2.84
CA MET A 145 -1.94 2.01 -2.14
C MET A 145 -2.31 3.50 -2.17
N ARG A 146 -3.09 3.94 -3.17
CA ARG A 146 -3.61 5.31 -3.25
C ARG A 146 -4.82 5.54 -2.33
N ARG A 147 -5.41 4.54 -1.66
CA ARG A 147 -6.57 4.79 -0.77
C ARG A 147 -6.13 4.95 0.68
N SER A 148 -6.90 5.72 1.44
CA SER A 148 -6.68 5.89 2.88
C SER A 148 -7.11 4.61 3.59
N LEU A 149 -6.26 4.14 4.50
CA LEU A 149 -6.56 3.00 5.37
C LEU A 149 -7.86 3.22 6.14
N GLY A 150 -7.96 4.33 6.88
CA GLY A 150 -9.12 4.62 7.71
C GLY A 150 -10.42 4.79 6.93
N LYS A 151 -10.37 5.39 5.73
CA LYS A 151 -11.58 5.68 4.95
C LYS A 151 -12.09 4.53 4.09
N HIS A 152 -11.21 3.63 3.63
CA HIS A 152 -11.58 2.61 2.65
C HIS A 152 -11.30 1.20 3.12
N PHE A 153 -10.12 0.94 3.70
CA PHE A 153 -9.74 -0.42 4.11
C PHE A 153 -10.37 -0.83 5.43
N LEU A 154 -10.40 0.09 6.39
CA LEU A 154 -10.93 -0.22 7.71
C LEU A 154 -12.44 -0.57 7.67
N PRO A 155 -13.30 0.20 6.96
CA PRO A 155 -14.73 -0.15 6.86
C PRO A 155 -14.93 -1.48 6.13
N ALA A 156 -14.16 -1.72 5.09
CA ALA A 156 -14.14 -2.94 4.31
C ALA A 156 -13.79 -4.19 5.12
N VAL A 157 -12.69 -4.13 5.86
CA VAL A 157 -12.24 -5.23 6.72
C VAL A 157 -13.24 -5.44 7.84
N ASN A 158 -13.78 -4.37 8.45
CA ASN A 158 -14.82 -4.49 9.46
C ASN A 158 -16.09 -5.16 8.93
N PHE A 159 -16.52 -4.81 7.72
CA PHE A 159 -17.67 -5.42 7.07
C PHE A 159 -17.46 -6.92 6.83
N LEU A 160 -16.34 -7.28 6.19
CA LEU A 160 -15.99 -8.70 5.97
C LEU A 160 -15.88 -9.47 7.28
N ASN A 161 -15.27 -8.87 8.30
CA ASN A 161 -15.11 -9.47 9.61
C ASN A 161 -16.44 -9.70 10.33
N GLY A 162 -17.50 -8.94 10.00
CA GLY A 162 -18.85 -9.18 10.49
C GLY A 162 -19.59 -10.32 9.77
N ILE A 163 -19.10 -10.74 8.61
CA ILE A 163 -19.70 -11.82 7.79
C ILE A 163 -18.94 -13.13 7.96
N VAL A 164 -17.61 -13.08 8.00
CA VAL A 164 -16.76 -14.28 8.03
C VAL A 164 -16.50 -14.74 9.46
N HIS A 165 -16.64 -16.06 9.66
CA HIS A 165 -16.61 -16.65 10.99
C HIS A 165 -15.18 -16.81 11.51
N THR A 166 -14.19 -17.03 10.64
CA THR A 166 -12.79 -17.24 11.02
C THR A 166 -11.85 -16.15 10.47
N ASP A 167 -10.66 -16.04 11.07
CA ASP A 167 -9.62 -15.13 10.59
C ASP A 167 -9.01 -15.60 9.26
N ASP A 168 -8.95 -16.91 9.04
CA ASP A 168 -8.48 -17.48 7.77
C ASP A 168 -9.43 -17.14 6.63
N ASP A 169 -10.75 -17.17 6.89
CA ASP A 169 -11.75 -16.76 5.91
C ASP A 169 -11.69 -15.26 5.63
N LEU A 170 -11.41 -14.44 6.66
CA LEU A 170 -11.14 -13.02 6.49
C LEU A 170 -9.91 -12.80 5.60
N LEU A 171 -8.81 -13.51 5.87
CA LEU A 171 -7.57 -13.42 5.12
C LEU A 171 -7.77 -13.86 3.66
N ARG A 172 -8.46 -14.99 3.43
CA ARG A 172 -8.83 -15.47 2.09
C ARG A 172 -9.71 -14.46 1.37
N ALA A 173 -10.69 -13.88 2.05
CA ALA A 173 -11.55 -12.86 1.47
C ALA A 173 -10.71 -11.64 1.05
N ILE A 174 -9.82 -11.12 1.89
CA ILE A 174 -9.00 -9.94 1.57
C ILE A 174 -8.02 -10.21 0.42
N THR A 175 -7.38 -11.38 0.42
CA THR A 175 -6.36 -11.75 -0.57
C THR A 175 -6.94 -12.15 -1.92
N ARG A 176 -8.12 -12.81 -1.95
CA ARG A 176 -8.82 -13.21 -3.18
C ARG A 176 -9.75 -12.13 -3.74
N SER A 177 -10.21 -11.20 -2.91
CA SER A 177 -11.13 -10.16 -3.36
C SER A 177 -10.50 -9.24 -4.39
N ASN A 178 -11.30 -8.85 -5.38
CA ASN A 178 -11.00 -7.64 -6.12
C ASN A 178 -11.12 -6.48 -5.13
N PHE A 179 -10.06 -5.71 -4.85
CA PHE A 179 -10.12 -4.57 -3.90
C PHE A 179 -11.13 -3.51 -4.35
N SER A 180 -11.64 -3.63 -5.58
CA SER A 180 -12.81 -2.90 -6.04
C SER A 180 -14.08 -3.16 -5.21
N VAL A 181 -14.19 -4.31 -4.56
CA VAL A 181 -15.21 -4.65 -3.56
C VAL A 181 -15.18 -3.67 -2.38
N PHE A 182 -13.99 -3.17 -2.02
CA PHE A 182 -13.80 -2.21 -0.95
C PHE A 182 -14.11 -0.75 -1.32
N HIS A 183 -14.52 -0.47 -2.57
CA HIS A 183 -15.05 0.85 -2.92
C HIS A 183 -16.40 1.12 -2.24
N HIS A 184 -17.24 0.09 -2.15
CA HIS A 184 -18.53 0.10 -1.47
C HIS A 184 -18.89 -1.34 -1.07
N PRO A 185 -18.34 -1.85 0.04
CA PRO A 185 -18.51 -3.25 0.44
C PRO A 185 -19.99 -3.59 0.61
N GLU A 186 -20.78 -2.69 1.19
CA GLU A 186 -22.23 -2.83 1.31
C GLU A 186 -22.90 -2.99 -0.05
N LYS A 187 -22.64 -2.13 -1.03
CA LYS A 187 -23.30 -2.21 -2.35
C LYS A 187 -22.84 -3.39 -3.22
N ARG A 188 -21.64 -3.92 -2.98
CA ARG A 188 -21.02 -4.95 -3.83
C ARG A 188 -21.12 -6.36 -3.28
N LEU A 189 -21.24 -6.50 -1.97
CA LEU A 189 -21.35 -7.81 -1.31
C LEU A 189 -22.78 -8.12 -0.86
N THR A 190 -23.67 -7.13 -0.72
CA THR A 190 -25.09 -7.40 -0.43
C THR A 190 -25.80 -8.25 -1.49
N PRO A 191 -25.52 -8.16 -2.81
CA PRO A 191 -26.18 -9.04 -3.78
C PRO A 191 -25.73 -10.51 -3.66
N ALA A 192 -24.55 -10.76 -3.09
CA ALA A 192 -23.97 -12.10 -2.95
C ALA A 192 -24.29 -12.77 -1.60
N LEU A 193 -24.95 -12.05 -0.69
CA LEU A 193 -25.29 -12.50 0.67
C LEU A 193 -26.81 -12.56 0.91
N LYS A 194 -27.62 -12.43 -0.15
CA LYS A 194 -29.05 -12.74 -0.08
C LYS A 194 -29.20 -14.26 -0.01
N PHE A 195 -29.53 -14.76 1.18
CA PHE A 195 -30.11 -16.08 1.39
C PHE A 195 -31.53 -16.12 0.80
#